data_AF-A0A7S2A803-F1
#
_entry.id   AF-A0A7S2A803-F1
#
_cell.length_a   1.000
_cell.length_b   1.000
_cell.length_c   1.000
_cell.angle_alpha   90.00
_cell.angle_beta   90.00
_cell.angle_gamma   90.00
#
_symmetry.space_group_name_H-M   'P 1'
#
loop_
_entity.id
_entity.type
_entity.pdbx_description
1 polymer ?
#
loop_
_entity_poly.entity_id
_entity_poly.type
_entity_poly.pdbx_seq_one_letter_code
_entity_poly.pdbx_strand_id
1 'polypeptide(L)'
;MSAAAARRRKQLAKKAAAAQEAPGGSNEVDPVVLRLNALLADTEGGDESTAYEALQLAQSQVRRGIKAGNYAEATELAHSVSLRLLEGHGRVSVSSQLMTELVRALNETRTECSPEWIARLAALDGAYRAALDRDAAMDPDERDRLGRLHLKFLRSAVKWSDALGDVRHGECALHELLGRQCWRMASRAAGEGGANSDEEAEEADEEDYDDDDVSAIGLRCEAVTHLALAEKPDAIVEYLKGLPGPADDEIAAGHHCAPCERDALLTRSVLVFTTVENLRDANLLLRFYMLTVEDRDAETLRKSYMDKNDGVAPSHVIFCAMLLRTCEKSVKTGPLFSWLLRSFNSELSKMHRPEIVKAYTTKIGRIYFNIQPPPSMMSTIENMMSMMGGGGMGGMGGPGG
;
A
#
# COMPACT_ATOMS: atom_id res chain seq x y z
N MET A 1 44.37 29.13 28.01
CA MET A 1 43.59 27.91 27.67
C MET A 1 42.36 27.84 28.57
N SER A 2 41.16 27.73 27.99
CA SER A 2 39.89 27.72 28.73
C SER A 2 39.76 26.49 29.64
N ALA A 3 39.18 26.65 30.82
CA ALA A 3 38.89 25.57 31.77
C ALA A 3 38.05 24.43 31.13
N ALA A 4 37.26 24.74 30.10
CA ALA A 4 36.49 23.75 29.34
C ALA A 4 37.41 22.84 28.49
N ALA A 5 38.47 23.38 27.91
CA ALA A 5 39.44 22.62 27.11
C ALA A 5 40.27 21.66 27.99
N ALA A 6 40.60 22.09 29.22
CA ALA A 6 41.28 21.25 30.20
C ALA A 6 40.41 20.08 30.69
N ARG A 7 39.11 20.32 30.90
CA ARG A 7 38.14 19.27 31.27
C ARG A 7 37.94 18.23 30.16
N ARG A 8 37.82 18.68 28.90
CA ARG A 8 37.73 17.76 27.74
C ARG A 8 38.97 16.89 27.58
N ARG A 9 40.17 17.47 27.73
CA ARG A 9 41.42 16.68 27.69
C ARG A 9 41.50 15.67 28.83
N LYS A 10 41.05 16.03 30.04
CA LYS A 10 41.02 15.10 31.18
C LYS A 10 40.00 13.96 31.00
N GLN A 11 38.84 14.24 30.38
CA GLN A 11 37.86 13.21 30.04
C GLN A 11 38.35 12.26 28.94
N LEU A 12 38.98 12.80 27.89
CA LEU A 12 39.53 11.98 26.80
C LEU A 12 40.70 11.12 27.28
N ALA A 13 41.58 11.66 28.14
CA ALA A 13 42.66 10.89 28.74
C ALA A 13 42.15 9.78 29.68
N LYS A 14 41.09 10.03 30.47
CA LYS A 14 40.47 9.01 31.31
C LYS A 14 39.81 7.90 30.48
N LYS A 15 39.22 8.25 29.33
CA LYS A 15 38.60 7.29 28.41
C LYS A 15 39.64 6.45 27.66
N ALA A 16 40.79 7.04 27.31
CA ALA A 16 41.91 6.32 26.70
C ALA A 16 42.61 5.38 27.69
N ALA A 17 42.75 5.78 28.96
CA ALA A 17 43.30 4.92 30.01
C ALA A 17 42.38 3.73 30.32
N ALA A 18 41.06 3.94 30.37
CA ALA A 18 40.09 2.87 30.55
C ALA A 18 40.07 1.87 29.37
N ALA A 19 40.44 2.30 28.16
CA ALA A 19 40.52 1.43 26.99
C ALA A 19 41.82 0.61 26.91
N GLN A 20 42.86 0.96 27.68
CA GLN A 20 44.16 0.28 27.65
C GLN A 20 44.37 -0.71 28.81
N GLU A 21 43.50 -0.71 29.82
CA GLU A 21 43.60 -1.59 31.01
C GLU A 21 42.70 -2.83 30.99
N ALA A 22 42.08 -3.18 29.85
CA ALA A 22 41.29 -4.42 29.74
C ALA A 22 42.02 -5.50 28.91
N PRO A 23 42.85 -6.36 29.54
CA PRO A 23 43.30 -7.60 28.94
C PRO A 23 42.24 -8.69 29.13
N GLY A 24 41.71 -9.22 28.03
CA GLY A 24 40.84 -10.40 28.03
C GLY A 24 39.36 -10.07 27.91
N GLY A 25 38.73 -10.58 26.85
CA GLY A 25 37.34 -10.32 26.49
C GLY A 25 36.35 -10.64 27.61
N SER A 26 35.83 -9.59 28.24
CA SER A 26 34.53 -9.62 28.86
C SER A 26 33.48 -9.28 27.81
N ASN A 27 32.59 -10.23 27.52
CA ASN A 27 31.22 -9.93 27.09
C ASN A 27 30.53 -9.15 28.22
N GLU A 28 30.97 -7.92 28.50
CA GLU A 28 30.27 -7.05 29.43
C GLU A 28 29.02 -6.56 28.70
N VAL A 29 27.94 -7.32 28.88
CA VAL A 29 26.64 -7.05 28.27
C VAL A 29 26.25 -5.61 28.60
N ASP A 30 25.99 -4.79 27.57
CA ASP A 30 25.65 -3.36 27.74
C ASP A 30 24.56 -3.23 28.81
N PRO A 31 24.77 -2.43 29.89
CA PRO A 31 23.78 -2.28 30.96
C PRO A 31 22.41 -1.83 30.46
N VAL A 32 22.36 -1.13 29.32
CA VAL A 32 21.09 -0.77 28.67
C VAL A 32 20.38 -1.98 28.10
N VAL A 33 21.11 -2.93 27.50
CA VAL A 33 20.55 -4.20 26.99
C VAL A 33 20.06 -5.07 28.14
N LEU A 34 20.78 -5.11 29.27
CA LEU A 34 20.32 -5.79 30.48
C LEU A 34 19.04 -5.17 31.03
N ARG A 35 18.97 -3.84 31.11
CA ARG A 35 17.75 -3.11 31.53
C ARG A 35 16.59 -3.41 30.59
N LEU A 36 16.80 -3.30 29.28
CA LEU A 36 15.77 -3.60 28.28
C LEU A 36 15.25 -5.03 28.41
N ASN A 37 16.14 -6.02 28.54
CA ASN A 37 15.74 -7.41 28.73
C ASN A 37 14.96 -7.62 30.04
N ALA A 38 15.32 -6.92 31.12
CA ALA A 38 14.57 -6.97 32.37
C ALA A 38 13.16 -6.39 32.22
N LEU A 39 13.00 -5.26 31.51
CA LEU A 39 11.68 -4.66 31.23
C LEU A 39 10.81 -5.58 30.36
N LEU A 40 11.41 -6.29 29.40
CA LEU A 40 10.70 -7.20 28.50
C LEU A 40 10.38 -8.56 29.15
N ALA A 41 11.12 -8.96 30.18
CA ALA A 41 10.88 -10.21 30.91
C ALA A 41 9.72 -10.10 31.92
N ASP A 42 9.35 -8.88 32.31
CA ASP A 42 8.19 -8.65 33.17
C ASP A 42 6.90 -8.94 32.39
N THR A 43 6.29 -10.10 32.66
CA THR A 43 5.13 -10.60 31.93
C THR A 43 3.80 -10.25 32.60
N GLU A 44 3.81 -9.59 33.76
CA GLU A 44 2.59 -9.23 34.51
C GLU A 44 1.83 -8.04 33.90
N GLY A 45 1.94 -7.84 32.59
CA GLY A 45 1.29 -6.73 31.90
C GLY A 45 1.81 -5.39 32.40
N GLY A 46 3.14 -5.25 32.45
CA GLY A 46 3.85 -4.04 32.89
C GLY A 46 3.14 -2.77 32.44
N ASP A 47 3.11 -1.79 33.33
CA ASP A 47 2.40 -0.53 33.11
C ASP A 47 2.84 0.15 31.79
N GLU A 48 2.00 1.03 31.28
CA GLU A 48 2.29 1.72 30.01
C GLU A 48 3.63 2.46 30.07
N SER A 49 4.01 2.98 31.24
CA SER A 49 5.31 3.60 31.50
C SER A 49 6.48 2.65 31.23
N THR A 50 6.38 1.39 31.65
CA THR A 50 7.41 0.36 31.43
C THR A 50 7.58 0.05 29.94
N ALA A 51 6.48 -0.06 29.20
CA ALA A 51 6.52 -0.29 27.76
C ALA A 51 7.16 0.89 27.01
N TYR A 52 6.86 2.13 27.41
CA TYR A 52 7.50 3.32 26.86
C TYR A 52 8.99 3.40 27.20
N GLU A 53 9.41 3.04 28.43
CA GLU A 53 10.83 2.97 28.78
C GLU A 53 11.55 1.95 27.87
N ALA A 54 10.97 0.76 27.69
CA ALA A 54 11.51 -0.27 26.80
C ALA A 54 11.64 0.24 25.35
N LEU A 55 10.63 0.94 24.83
CA LEU A 55 10.67 1.55 23.50
C LEU A 55 11.81 2.56 23.36
N GLN A 56 11.97 3.48 24.31
CA GLN A 56 13.02 4.51 24.22
C GLN A 56 14.42 3.91 24.26
N LEU A 57 14.63 2.90 25.13
CA LEU A 57 15.90 2.18 25.19
C LEU A 57 16.17 1.43 23.87
N ALA A 58 15.16 0.74 23.32
CA ALA A 58 15.28 0.04 22.05
C ALA A 58 15.61 1.00 20.90
N GLN A 59 14.85 2.08 20.72
CA GLN A 59 15.11 3.10 19.69
C GLN A 59 16.51 3.72 19.83
N SER A 60 16.98 3.96 21.06
CA SER A 60 18.34 4.47 21.28
C SER A 60 19.39 3.45 20.84
N GLN A 61 19.18 2.16 21.11
CA GLN A 61 20.13 1.11 20.75
C GLN A 61 20.12 0.81 19.25
N VAL A 62 18.95 0.78 18.62
CA VAL A 62 18.81 0.66 17.15
C VAL A 62 19.57 1.79 16.46
N ARG A 63 19.33 3.05 16.85
CA ARG A 63 20.03 4.22 16.29
C ARG A 63 21.55 4.18 16.53
N ARG A 64 21.98 3.68 17.68
CA ARG A 64 23.40 3.50 17.99
C ARG A 64 24.02 2.41 17.12
N GLY A 65 23.35 1.27 16.97
CA GLY A 65 23.78 0.15 16.13
C GLY A 65 23.92 0.56 14.67
N ILE A 66 22.94 1.29 14.12
CA ILE A 66 23.01 1.84 12.77
C ILE A 66 24.22 2.77 12.62
N LYS A 67 24.41 3.73 13.53
CA LYS A 67 25.57 4.63 13.49
C LYS A 67 26.92 3.92 13.61
N ALA A 68 26.96 2.77 14.28
CA ALA A 68 28.15 1.95 14.43
C ALA A 68 28.42 1.02 13.24
N GLY A 69 27.49 0.91 12.27
CA GLY A 69 27.56 -0.04 11.17
C GLY A 69 27.06 -1.45 11.51
N ASN A 70 26.53 -1.66 12.72
CA ASN A 70 25.99 -2.94 13.19
C ASN A 70 24.54 -3.11 12.74
N TYR A 71 24.31 -3.11 11.43
CA TYR A 71 22.98 -3.07 10.83
C TYR A 71 22.12 -4.29 11.19
N ALA A 72 22.69 -5.50 11.07
CA ALA A 72 21.98 -6.74 11.35
C ALA A 72 21.53 -6.83 12.82
N GLU A 73 22.37 -6.43 13.77
CA GLU A 73 22.01 -6.40 15.20
C GLU A 73 20.94 -5.35 15.49
N ALA A 74 21.01 -4.19 14.84
CA ALA A 74 20.05 -3.10 15.04
C ALA A 74 18.65 -3.48 14.53
N THR A 75 18.56 -4.07 13.33
CA THR A 75 17.28 -4.49 12.76
C THR A 75 16.71 -5.69 13.52
N GLU A 76 17.55 -6.64 13.95
CA GLU A 76 17.13 -7.76 14.79
C GLU A 76 16.60 -7.31 16.16
N LEU A 77 17.26 -6.32 16.78
CA LEU A 77 16.80 -5.74 18.03
C LEU A 77 15.42 -5.07 17.84
N ALA A 78 15.24 -4.28 16.79
CA ALA A 78 13.96 -3.63 16.52
C ALA A 78 12.83 -4.65 16.30
N HIS A 79 13.09 -5.72 15.55
CA HIS A 79 12.14 -6.80 15.33
C HIS A 79 11.78 -7.55 16.62
N SER A 80 12.79 -8.07 17.33
CA SER A 80 12.59 -8.90 18.51
C SER A 80 11.90 -8.17 19.66
N VAL A 81 12.21 -6.89 19.86
CA VAL A 81 11.56 -6.05 20.88
C VAL A 81 10.11 -5.76 20.48
N SER A 82 9.84 -5.42 19.22
CA SER A 82 8.47 -5.20 18.73
C SER A 82 7.61 -6.44 18.97
N LEU A 83 8.13 -7.62 18.60
CA LEU A 83 7.43 -8.89 18.77
C LEU A 83 7.11 -9.17 20.25
N ARG A 84 8.08 -8.98 21.16
CA ARG A 84 7.85 -9.17 22.61
C ARG A 84 6.82 -8.20 23.19
N LEU A 85 6.84 -6.93 22.77
CA LEU A 85 5.85 -5.93 23.21
C LEU A 85 4.43 -6.30 22.77
N LEU A 86 4.28 -6.89 21.57
CA LEU A 86 3.00 -7.37 21.07
C LEU A 86 2.53 -8.63 21.81
N GLU A 87 3.37 -9.66 21.88
CA GLU A 87 2.98 -10.96 22.40
C GLU A 87 2.81 -10.96 23.93
N GLY A 88 3.80 -10.38 24.64
CA GLY A 88 3.89 -10.40 26.09
C GLY A 88 3.03 -9.32 26.74
N HIS A 89 3.10 -8.08 26.25
CA HIS A 89 2.45 -6.94 26.90
C HIS A 89 1.16 -6.48 26.22
N GLY A 90 0.89 -6.91 24.98
CA GLY A 90 -0.26 -6.42 24.20
C GLY A 90 -0.18 -4.93 23.88
N ARG A 91 1.02 -4.32 23.92
CA ARG A 91 1.22 -2.87 23.80
C ARG A 91 1.34 -2.47 22.32
N VAL A 92 0.20 -2.50 21.64
CA VAL A 92 0.10 -2.25 20.20
C VAL A 92 0.67 -0.88 19.82
N SER A 93 0.21 0.21 20.45
CA SER A 93 0.64 1.59 20.13
C SER A 93 2.16 1.79 20.21
N VAL A 94 2.76 1.28 21.28
CA VAL A 94 4.21 1.37 21.53
C VAL A 94 4.98 0.55 20.48
N SER A 95 4.50 -0.66 20.17
CA SER A 95 5.11 -1.50 19.15
C SER A 95 5.00 -0.89 17.75
N SER A 96 3.89 -0.24 17.39
CA SER A 96 3.72 0.39 16.06
C SER A 96 4.83 1.40 15.75
N GLN A 97 5.28 2.15 16.77
CA GLN A 97 6.38 3.11 16.62
C GLN A 97 7.70 2.39 16.31
N LEU A 98 8.00 1.30 17.03
CA LEU A 98 9.23 0.54 16.80
C LEU A 98 9.21 -0.23 15.47
N MET A 99 8.05 -0.73 15.04
CA MET A 99 7.86 -1.36 13.74
C MET A 99 8.10 -0.37 12.58
N THR A 100 7.68 0.90 12.75
CA THR A 100 7.99 1.96 11.79
C THR A 100 9.50 2.23 11.73
N GLU A 101 10.16 2.32 12.89
CA GLU A 101 11.62 2.47 12.95
C GLU A 101 12.36 1.26 12.37
N LEU A 102 11.83 0.04 12.53
CA LEU A 102 12.39 -1.16 11.90
C LEU A 102 12.42 -1.02 10.38
N VAL A 103 11.30 -0.65 9.74
CA VAL A 103 11.27 -0.48 8.28
C VAL A 103 12.17 0.67 7.82
N ARG A 104 12.26 1.76 8.60
CA ARG A 104 13.22 2.84 8.34
C ARG A 104 14.66 2.31 8.41
N ALA A 105 15.00 1.53 9.43
CA ALA A 105 16.31 0.91 9.58
C ALA A 105 16.62 -0.03 8.42
N LEU A 106 15.67 -0.86 7.98
CA LEU A 106 15.85 -1.73 6.81
C LEU A 106 16.19 -0.92 5.54
N ASN A 107 15.52 0.22 5.32
CA ASN A 107 15.82 1.12 4.20
C ASN A 107 17.19 1.80 4.33
N GLU A 108 17.49 2.42 5.47
CA GLU A 108 18.74 3.15 5.70
C GLU A 108 19.96 2.25 5.57
N THR A 109 19.85 1.02 6.07
CA THR A 109 20.92 0.02 6.04
C THR A 109 21.00 -0.75 4.73
N ARG A 110 20.09 -0.47 3.78
CA ARG A 110 19.97 -1.21 2.51
C ARG A 110 19.89 -2.72 2.73
N THR A 111 19.14 -3.14 3.75
CA THR A 111 18.94 -4.56 4.04
C THR A 111 18.11 -5.19 2.92
N GLU A 112 18.66 -6.23 2.31
CA GLU A 112 18.04 -6.98 1.22
C GLU A 112 16.70 -7.59 1.66
N CYS A 113 15.72 -7.57 0.76
CA CYS A 113 14.41 -8.16 0.95
C CYS A 113 14.47 -9.70 0.86
N SER A 114 14.99 -10.33 1.90
CA SER A 114 15.12 -11.80 1.97
C SER A 114 13.83 -12.48 2.45
N PRO A 115 13.60 -13.76 2.11
CA PRO A 115 12.46 -14.53 2.62
C PRO A 115 12.37 -14.58 4.15
N GLU A 116 13.51 -14.51 4.83
CA GLU A 116 13.59 -14.44 6.28
C GLU A 116 12.97 -13.13 6.82
N TRP A 117 13.31 -11.98 6.21
CA TRP A 117 12.72 -10.71 6.60
C TRP A 117 11.22 -10.64 6.30
N ILE A 118 10.78 -11.23 5.18
CA ILE A 118 9.36 -11.37 4.87
C ILE A 118 8.63 -12.16 5.95
N ALA A 119 9.19 -13.29 6.39
CA ALA A 119 8.63 -14.09 7.47
C ALA A 119 8.61 -13.31 8.81
N ARG A 120 9.65 -12.53 9.10
CA ARG A 120 9.72 -11.68 10.30
C ARG A 120 8.65 -10.59 10.32
N LEU A 121 8.42 -9.91 9.18
CA LEU A 121 7.36 -8.89 9.05
C LEU A 121 5.96 -9.52 9.12
N ALA A 122 5.78 -10.71 8.54
CA ALA A 122 4.52 -11.46 8.67
C ALA A 122 4.25 -11.90 10.12
N ALA A 123 5.29 -12.28 10.88
CA ALA A 123 5.15 -12.57 12.30
C ALA A 123 4.71 -11.34 13.10
N LEU A 124 5.24 -10.16 12.77
CA LEU A 124 4.81 -8.90 13.39
C LEU A 124 3.34 -8.57 13.05
N ASP A 125 2.90 -8.71 11.80
CA ASP A 125 1.48 -8.57 11.44
C ASP A 125 0.58 -9.52 12.24
N GLY A 126 0.96 -10.79 12.33
CA GLY A 126 0.22 -11.80 13.09
C GLY A 126 0.10 -11.44 14.58
N ALA A 127 1.23 -11.08 15.20
CA ALA A 127 1.26 -10.67 16.60
C ALA A 127 0.49 -9.37 16.85
N TYR A 128 0.55 -8.42 15.92
CA TYR A 128 -0.17 -7.15 16.00
C TYR A 128 -1.68 -7.37 16.04
N ARG A 129 -2.19 -8.19 15.13
CA ARG A 129 -3.60 -8.57 15.07
C ARG A 129 -4.04 -9.31 16.32
N ALA A 130 -3.26 -10.30 16.75
CA ALA A 130 -3.55 -11.04 17.96
C ALA A 130 -3.58 -10.14 19.21
N ALA A 131 -2.71 -9.13 19.29
CA ALA A 131 -2.70 -8.16 20.37
C ALA A 131 -3.93 -7.24 20.34
N LEU A 132 -4.35 -6.76 19.16
CA LEU A 132 -5.58 -5.98 19.00
C LEU A 132 -6.83 -6.78 19.37
N ASP A 133 -6.91 -8.04 18.95
CA ASP A 133 -8.07 -8.90 19.17
C ASP A 133 -8.18 -9.37 20.63
N ARG A 134 -7.06 -9.39 21.37
CA ARG A 134 -7.02 -9.77 22.79
C ARG A 134 -7.76 -8.75 23.67
N ASP A 135 -7.69 -7.48 23.32
CA ASP A 135 -8.37 -6.41 24.06
C ASP A 135 -9.77 -6.16 23.49
N ALA A 136 -10.73 -6.99 23.92
CA ALA A 136 -12.12 -6.86 23.52
C ALA A 136 -12.79 -5.57 24.05
N ALA A 137 -12.23 -4.94 25.10
CA ALA A 137 -12.74 -3.72 25.71
C ALA A 137 -12.13 -2.44 25.10
N MET A 138 -11.20 -2.60 24.15
CA MET A 138 -10.58 -1.49 23.44
C MET A 138 -11.64 -0.60 22.78
N ASP A 139 -11.49 0.70 23.03
CA ASP A 139 -12.30 1.73 22.41
C ASP A 139 -12.25 1.63 20.86
N PRO A 140 -13.40 1.75 20.15
CA PRO A 140 -13.44 1.63 18.69
C PRO A 140 -12.51 2.61 17.96
N ASP A 141 -12.44 3.86 18.44
CA ASP A 141 -11.64 4.93 17.83
C ASP A 141 -10.15 4.64 18.04
N GLU A 142 -9.75 4.21 19.24
CA GLU A 142 -8.38 3.75 19.48
C GLU A 142 -8.03 2.54 18.61
N ARG A 143 -8.95 1.59 18.46
CA ARG A 143 -8.72 0.43 17.59
C ARG A 143 -8.60 0.84 16.11
N ASP A 144 -9.32 1.86 15.66
CA ASP A 144 -9.19 2.37 14.29
C ASP A 144 -7.86 3.12 14.10
N ARG A 145 -7.48 3.99 15.05
CA ARG A 145 -6.18 4.66 15.08
C ARG A 145 -5.03 3.65 15.01
N LEU A 146 -5.07 2.59 15.83
CA LEU A 146 -4.07 1.52 15.79
C LEU A 146 -4.12 0.73 14.48
N GLY A 147 -5.30 0.58 13.87
CA GLY A 147 -5.46 0.03 12.52
C GLY A 147 -4.72 0.86 11.46
N ARG A 148 -4.86 2.19 11.51
CA ARG A 148 -4.16 3.14 10.62
C ARG A 148 -2.64 3.10 10.80
N LEU A 149 -2.15 2.98 12.03
CA LEU A 149 -0.71 2.80 12.29
C LEU A 149 -0.18 1.51 11.67
N HIS A 150 -0.95 0.42 11.76
CA HIS A 150 -0.59 -0.85 11.15
C HIS A 150 -0.54 -0.76 9.62
N LEU A 151 -1.54 -0.08 9.04
CA LEU A 151 -1.62 0.18 7.60
C LEU A 151 -0.38 0.94 7.11
N LYS A 152 0.03 1.99 7.83
CA LYS A 152 1.26 2.77 7.53
C LYS A 152 2.52 1.91 7.57
N PHE A 153 2.63 1.01 8.55
CA PHE A 153 3.72 0.05 8.63
C PHE A 153 3.74 -0.89 7.41
N LEU A 154 2.61 -1.49 7.04
CA LEU A 154 2.53 -2.42 5.91
C LEU A 154 2.80 -1.72 4.56
N ARG A 155 2.29 -0.50 4.36
CA ARG A 155 2.63 0.33 3.17
C ARG A 155 4.13 0.60 3.09
N SER A 156 4.75 0.92 4.23
CA SER A 156 6.19 1.15 4.31
C SER A 156 6.99 -0.13 4.02
N ALA A 157 6.51 -1.28 4.51
CA ALA A 157 7.12 -2.59 4.24
C ALA A 157 7.04 -2.96 2.75
N VAL A 158 5.91 -2.74 2.10
CA VAL A 158 5.77 -2.96 0.64
C VAL A 158 6.73 -2.05 -0.13
N LYS A 159 6.81 -0.75 0.20
CA LYS A 159 7.75 0.19 -0.43
C LYS A 159 9.20 -0.23 -0.25
N TRP A 160 9.57 -0.70 0.94
CA TRP A 160 10.89 -1.28 1.20
C TRP A 160 11.16 -2.49 0.30
N SER A 161 10.21 -3.42 0.18
CA SER A 161 10.38 -4.62 -0.64
C SER A 161 10.43 -4.33 -2.15
N ASP A 162 9.74 -3.28 -2.63
CA ASP A 162 9.85 -2.84 -4.03
C ASP A 162 11.21 -2.20 -4.30
N ALA A 163 11.75 -1.47 -3.33
CA ALA A 163 13.03 -0.78 -3.47
C ALA A 163 14.25 -1.70 -3.33
N LEU A 164 14.17 -2.75 -2.51
CA LEU A 164 15.31 -3.59 -2.11
C LEU A 164 15.07 -5.10 -2.32
N GLY A 165 14.02 -5.48 -3.07
CA GLY A 165 13.71 -6.86 -3.43
C GLY A 165 13.77 -7.13 -4.93
N ASP A 166 13.63 -8.41 -5.27
CA ASP A 166 13.71 -8.90 -6.66
C ASP A 166 12.35 -8.86 -7.38
N VAL A 167 11.25 -8.76 -6.62
CA VAL A 167 9.89 -8.75 -7.18
C VAL A 167 9.52 -7.34 -7.58
N ARG A 168 9.21 -7.17 -8.88
CA ARG A 168 8.73 -5.89 -9.43
C ARG A 168 7.43 -5.51 -8.73
N HIS A 169 7.37 -4.30 -8.18
CA HIS A 169 6.25 -3.75 -7.40
C HIS A 169 6.21 -4.17 -5.93
N GLY A 170 7.18 -4.95 -5.45
CA GLY A 170 7.25 -5.40 -4.06
C GLY A 170 6.83 -6.86 -3.86
N GLU A 171 7.10 -7.39 -2.67
CA GLU A 171 6.91 -8.80 -2.37
C GLU A 171 5.43 -9.20 -2.27
N CYS A 172 5.03 -10.27 -2.96
CA CYS A 172 3.64 -10.74 -3.00
C CYS A 172 3.06 -11.01 -1.61
N ALA A 173 3.85 -11.58 -0.69
CA ALA A 173 3.41 -11.84 0.67
C ALA A 173 3.06 -10.55 1.44
N LEU A 174 3.83 -9.47 1.27
CA LEU A 174 3.55 -8.20 1.93
C LEU A 174 2.32 -7.50 1.32
N HIS A 175 2.15 -7.61 -0.01
CA HIS A 175 0.92 -7.19 -0.67
C HIS A 175 -0.31 -7.94 -0.13
N GLU A 176 -0.21 -9.24 0.13
CA GLU A 176 -1.31 -10.00 0.73
C GLU A 176 -1.68 -9.47 2.12
N LEU A 177 -0.69 -9.22 2.99
CA LEU A 177 -0.92 -8.68 4.32
C LEU A 177 -1.59 -7.30 4.27
N LEU A 178 -1.06 -6.40 3.43
CA LEU A 178 -1.60 -5.05 3.24
C LEU A 178 -3.03 -5.10 2.72
N GLY A 179 -3.29 -5.88 1.66
CA GLY A 179 -4.63 -6.00 1.09
C GLY A 179 -5.66 -6.53 2.08
N ARG A 180 -5.28 -7.49 2.92
CA ARG A 180 -6.15 -8.01 3.99
C ARG A 180 -6.40 -6.97 5.09
N GLN A 181 -5.40 -6.16 5.46
CA GLN A 181 -5.57 -5.09 6.44
C GLN A 181 -6.50 -3.99 5.91
N CYS A 182 -6.32 -3.54 4.67
CA CYS A 182 -7.20 -2.56 4.02
C CYS A 182 -8.66 -3.06 4.05
N TRP A 183 -8.91 -4.32 3.67
CA TRP A 183 -10.27 -4.87 3.68
C TRP A 183 -10.88 -4.93 5.08
N ARG A 184 -10.10 -5.32 6.09
CA ARG A 184 -10.55 -5.36 7.49
C ARG A 184 -10.96 -3.98 7.98
N MET A 185 -10.15 -2.96 7.70
CA MET A 185 -10.47 -1.58 8.07
C MET A 185 -11.72 -1.07 7.35
N ALA A 186 -11.82 -1.31 6.04
CA ALA A 186 -13.01 -0.94 5.28
C ALA A 186 -14.30 -1.59 5.81
N SER A 187 -14.21 -2.85 6.25
CA SER A 187 -15.35 -3.60 6.80
C SER A 187 -15.84 -2.98 8.12
N ARG A 188 -14.95 -2.38 8.90
CA ARG A 188 -15.30 -1.66 10.14
C ARG A 188 -15.91 -0.30 9.85
N ALA A 189 -15.28 0.48 8.97
CA ALA A 189 -15.77 1.79 8.55
C ALA A 189 -17.21 1.71 7.97
N ALA A 190 -17.56 0.60 7.30
CA ALA A 190 -18.91 0.39 6.78
C ALA A 190 -19.96 0.03 7.86
N GLY A 191 -19.55 -0.52 9.00
CA GLY A 191 -20.45 -0.96 10.07
C GLY A 191 -20.90 0.16 11.03
N GLU A 192 -20.13 1.25 11.10
CA GLU A 192 -20.32 2.33 12.09
C GLU A 192 -21.29 3.43 11.65
N GLY A 193 -22.02 3.24 10.53
CA GLY A 193 -23.12 4.12 10.17
C GLY A 193 -22.70 5.56 9.85
N GLY A 194 -21.60 5.74 9.10
CA GLY A 194 -21.40 6.84 8.14
C GLY A 194 -21.82 8.25 8.53
N ALA A 195 -21.60 8.70 9.76
CA ALA A 195 -21.78 10.09 10.15
C ALA A 195 -20.40 10.76 10.28
N ASN A 196 -19.95 11.37 9.18
CA ASN A 196 -18.93 12.42 9.10
C ASN A 196 -17.69 12.28 10.01
N SER A 197 -16.76 11.38 9.65
CA SER A 197 -15.37 11.46 10.16
C SER A 197 -14.43 12.25 9.24
N ASP A 198 -14.95 12.90 8.19
CA ASP A 198 -14.16 13.67 7.21
C ASP A 198 -13.61 15.00 7.78
N GLU A 199 -14.01 15.42 8.99
CA GLU A 199 -13.62 16.72 9.57
C GLU A 199 -12.33 16.70 10.42
N GLU A 200 -11.72 15.55 10.71
CA GLU A 200 -10.52 15.47 11.59
C GLU A 200 -9.19 15.19 10.87
N ALA A 201 -9.14 15.26 9.53
CA ALA A 201 -7.92 14.96 8.76
C ALA A 201 -6.95 16.16 8.58
N GLU A 202 -7.25 17.35 9.10
CA GLU A 202 -6.53 18.60 8.73
C GLU A 202 -5.22 18.89 9.51
N GLU A 203 -4.74 18.06 10.44
CA GLU A 203 -3.51 18.36 11.21
C GLU A 203 -2.41 17.26 11.16
N ALA A 204 -2.25 16.56 10.03
CA ALA A 204 -1.10 15.70 9.81
C ALA A 204 -0.08 16.39 8.87
N ASP A 205 1.15 16.60 9.38
CA ASP A 205 2.31 17.22 8.71
C ASP A 205 2.35 17.00 7.18
N GLU A 206 2.41 18.11 6.43
CA GLU A 206 2.42 18.26 4.95
C GLU A 206 3.57 17.54 4.20
N GLU A 207 4.43 16.79 4.89
CA GLU A 207 5.58 16.13 4.26
C GLU A 207 5.38 14.61 4.20
N ASP A 208 4.84 14.17 3.06
CA ASP A 208 5.39 13.06 2.26
C ASP A 208 4.50 11.81 2.01
N TYR A 209 3.17 11.86 2.19
CA TYR A 209 2.29 10.86 1.56
C TYR A 209 0.96 11.45 1.09
N ASP A 210 0.74 11.36 -0.23
CA ASP A 210 -0.53 11.60 -0.90
C ASP A 210 -1.68 10.96 -0.12
N ASP A 211 -2.51 11.81 0.48
CA ASP A 211 -3.96 11.63 0.68
C ASP A 211 -4.38 10.16 0.78
N ASP A 212 -4.06 9.54 1.92
CA ASP A 212 -4.46 8.18 2.25
C ASP A 212 -5.98 8.18 2.43
N ASP A 213 -6.73 8.07 1.33
CA ASP A 213 -8.18 7.96 1.35
C ASP A 213 -8.61 6.77 2.20
N VAL A 214 -8.91 7.05 3.47
CA VAL A 214 -9.30 6.09 4.49
C VAL A 214 -10.79 5.74 4.42
N SER A 215 -11.52 6.26 3.43
CA SER A 215 -12.93 5.91 3.23
C SER A 215 -13.07 4.40 3.00
N ALA A 216 -14.24 3.85 3.34
CA ALA A 216 -14.49 2.41 3.17
C ALA A 216 -14.28 1.95 1.71
N ILE A 217 -14.69 2.76 0.73
CA ILE A 217 -14.49 2.46 -0.69
C ILE A 217 -13.02 2.63 -1.13
N GLY A 218 -12.31 3.64 -0.62
CA GLY A 218 -10.89 3.84 -0.87
C GLY A 218 -10.06 2.65 -0.39
N LEU A 219 -10.29 2.23 0.85
CA LEU A 219 -9.66 1.05 1.44
C LEU A 219 -10.02 -0.25 0.72
N ARG A 220 -11.27 -0.44 0.25
CA ARG A 220 -11.62 -1.63 -0.58
C ARG A 220 -10.91 -1.61 -1.93
N CYS A 221 -10.80 -0.44 -2.56
CA CYS A 221 -10.07 -0.28 -3.81
C CYS A 221 -8.57 -0.60 -3.65
N GLU A 222 -7.96 -0.13 -2.56
CA GLU A 222 -6.58 -0.47 -2.20
C GLU A 222 -6.46 -1.98 -1.90
N ALA A 223 -7.36 -2.54 -1.12
CA ALA A 223 -7.36 -3.96 -0.77
C ALA A 223 -7.31 -4.87 -1.99
N VAL A 224 -8.22 -4.68 -2.95
CA VAL A 224 -8.25 -5.52 -4.16
C VAL A 224 -7.07 -5.27 -5.09
N THR A 225 -6.51 -4.05 -5.08
CA THR A 225 -5.28 -3.73 -5.82
C THR A 225 -4.09 -4.51 -5.26
N HIS A 226 -3.89 -4.49 -3.94
CA HIS A 226 -2.81 -5.22 -3.30
C HIS A 226 -3.02 -6.74 -3.40
N LEU A 227 -4.24 -7.26 -3.26
CA LEU A 227 -4.49 -8.69 -3.47
C LEU A 227 -4.25 -9.15 -4.90
N ALA A 228 -4.50 -8.29 -5.90
CA ALA A 228 -4.16 -8.59 -7.29
C ALA A 228 -2.64 -8.63 -7.50
N LEU A 229 -1.90 -7.69 -6.91
CA LEU A 229 -0.43 -7.71 -6.90
C LEU A 229 0.15 -8.91 -6.12
N ALA A 230 -0.59 -9.43 -5.15
CA ALA A 230 -0.24 -10.64 -4.40
C ALA A 230 -0.61 -11.96 -5.13
N GLU A 231 -1.17 -11.90 -6.33
CA GLU A 231 -1.67 -13.06 -7.07
C GLU A 231 -2.74 -13.87 -6.31
N LYS A 232 -3.69 -13.18 -5.64
CA LYS A 232 -4.78 -13.79 -4.84
C LYS A 232 -6.18 -13.58 -5.44
N PRO A 233 -6.47 -14.09 -6.65
CA PRO A 233 -7.79 -13.94 -7.26
C PRO A 233 -8.90 -14.60 -6.44
N ASP A 234 -8.61 -15.69 -5.74
CA ASP A 234 -9.51 -16.40 -4.83
C ASP A 234 -9.92 -15.53 -3.63
N ALA A 235 -8.95 -14.88 -2.97
CA ALA A 235 -9.22 -13.99 -1.84
C ALA A 235 -10.09 -12.80 -2.26
N ILE A 236 -9.83 -12.23 -3.45
CA ILE A 236 -10.65 -11.15 -4.00
C ILE A 236 -12.10 -11.63 -4.17
N VAL A 237 -12.33 -12.82 -4.76
CA VAL A 237 -13.70 -13.34 -4.95
C VAL A 237 -14.43 -13.53 -3.62
N GLU A 238 -13.77 -14.12 -2.61
CA GLU A 238 -14.37 -14.29 -1.28
C GLU A 238 -14.79 -12.96 -0.66
N TYR A 239 -13.99 -11.91 -0.86
CA TYR A 239 -14.32 -10.55 -0.42
C TYR A 239 -15.49 -9.94 -1.19
N LEU A 240 -15.49 -10.06 -2.52
CA LEU A 240 -16.59 -9.55 -3.35
C LEU A 240 -17.91 -10.27 -3.08
N LYS A 241 -17.87 -11.56 -2.73
CA LYS A 241 -19.03 -12.36 -2.34
C LYS A 241 -19.70 -11.85 -1.05
N GLY A 242 -18.93 -11.23 -0.16
CA GLY A 242 -19.43 -10.66 1.09
C GLY A 242 -20.11 -9.30 0.93
N LEU A 243 -20.00 -8.67 -0.24
CA LEU A 243 -20.63 -7.37 -0.52
C LEU A 243 -22.08 -7.55 -0.99
N PRO A 244 -22.97 -6.58 -0.66
CA PRO A 244 -24.34 -6.61 -1.15
C PRO A 244 -24.38 -6.52 -2.69
N GLY A 245 -25.47 -7.03 -3.26
CA GLY A 245 -25.78 -6.78 -4.66
C GLY A 245 -26.26 -5.35 -4.92
N PRO A 246 -26.60 -5.04 -6.18
CA PRO A 246 -27.22 -3.76 -6.51
C PRO A 246 -28.43 -3.51 -5.61
N ALA A 247 -28.53 -2.30 -5.07
CA ALA A 247 -29.63 -1.91 -4.20
C ALA A 247 -30.93 -1.74 -4.99
N ASP A 248 -32.08 -1.89 -4.31
CA ASP A 248 -33.40 -1.84 -4.96
C ASP A 248 -33.67 -0.51 -5.67
N ASP A 249 -33.09 0.59 -5.18
CA ASP A 249 -33.15 1.92 -5.78
C ASP A 249 -32.29 2.03 -7.06
N GLU A 250 -31.12 1.39 -7.08
CA GLU A 250 -30.29 1.24 -8.28
C GLU A 250 -31.01 0.45 -9.37
N ILE A 251 -31.79 -0.58 -8.98
CA ILE A 251 -32.65 -1.36 -9.88
C ILE A 251 -33.87 -0.53 -10.32
N ALA A 252 -34.46 0.27 -9.42
CA ALA A 252 -35.64 1.09 -9.68
C ALA A 252 -35.37 2.28 -10.62
N ALA A 253 -34.12 2.70 -10.78
CA ALA A 253 -33.70 3.71 -11.76
C ALA A 253 -33.92 3.29 -13.24
N GLY A 254 -34.52 2.10 -13.48
CA GLY A 254 -34.86 1.59 -14.81
C GLY A 254 -33.72 0.85 -15.48
N HIS A 255 -32.59 0.65 -14.79
CA HIS A 255 -31.45 -0.07 -15.31
C HIS A 255 -31.59 -1.56 -14.97
N HIS A 256 -31.72 -2.39 -16.00
CA HIS A 256 -31.85 -3.84 -15.85
C HIS A 256 -30.63 -4.53 -15.19
N CYS A 257 -29.51 -3.81 -14.99
CA CYS A 257 -28.25 -4.38 -14.50
C CYS A 257 -27.34 -3.28 -13.91
N ALA A 258 -27.81 -2.58 -12.87
CA ALA A 258 -27.08 -1.46 -12.31
C ALA A 258 -25.66 -1.83 -11.84
N PRO A 259 -24.65 -0.98 -12.10
CA PRO A 259 -23.31 -1.16 -11.59
C PRO A 259 -23.34 -1.00 -10.07
N CYS A 260 -22.84 -2.02 -9.36
CA CYS A 260 -22.72 -1.99 -7.91
C CYS A 260 -21.25 -1.94 -7.49
N GLU A 261 -20.99 -1.67 -6.21
CA GLU A 261 -19.63 -1.57 -5.69
C GLU A 261 -18.77 -2.82 -6.00
N ARG A 262 -19.34 -4.03 -5.83
CA ARG A 262 -18.63 -5.29 -6.11
C ARG A 262 -18.18 -5.42 -7.58
N ASP A 263 -18.99 -4.92 -8.51
CA ASP A 263 -18.73 -4.92 -9.94
C ASP A 263 -17.58 -3.97 -10.30
N ALA A 264 -17.53 -2.79 -9.66
CA ALA A 264 -16.44 -1.84 -9.81
C ALA A 264 -15.12 -2.39 -9.23
N LEU A 265 -15.16 -3.04 -8.07
CA LEU A 265 -13.99 -3.68 -7.45
C LEU A 265 -13.47 -4.87 -8.27
N LEU A 266 -14.35 -5.67 -8.87
CA LEU A 266 -13.97 -6.69 -9.86
C LEU A 266 -13.21 -6.05 -11.03
N THR A 267 -13.75 -4.97 -11.60
CA THR A 267 -13.13 -4.28 -12.73
C THR A 267 -11.75 -3.75 -12.37
N ARG A 268 -11.62 -3.11 -11.20
CA ARG A 268 -10.33 -2.63 -10.70
C ARG A 268 -9.31 -3.76 -10.60
N SER A 269 -9.70 -4.89 -10.02
CA SER A 269 -8.86 -6.08 -9.87
C SER A 269 -8.38 -6.62 -11.22
N VAL A 270 -9.30 -6.77 -12.19
CA VAL A 270 -8.98 -7.22 -13.55
C VAL A 270 -8.01 -6.25 -14.25
N LEU A 271 -8.23 -4.94 -14.10
CA LEU A 271 -7.35 -3.92 -14.64
C LEU A 271 -5.94 -3.99 -14.03
N VAL A 272 -5.82 -4.23 -12.72
CA VAL A 272 -4.52 -4.40 -12.06
C VAL A 272 -3.79 -5.63 -12.59
N PHE A 273 -4.43 -6.81 -12.59
CA PHE A 273 -3.84 -8.03 -13.13
C PHE A 273 -3.37 -7.87 -14.58
N THR A 274 -4.22 -7.27 -15.43
CA THR A 274 -3.89 -7.03 -16.83
C THR A 274 -2.72 -6.03 -16.96
N THR A 275 -2.66 -5.02 -16.09
CA THR A 275 -1.59 -4.02 -16.07
C THR A 275 -0.22 -4.60 -15.70
N VAL A 276 -0.19 -5.68 -14.91
CA VAL A 276 1.03 -6.42 -14.55
C VAL A 276 1.23 -7.68 -15.40
N GLU A 277 0.56 -7.75 -16.56
CA GLU A 277 0.71 -8.83 -17.54
C GLU A 277 0.26 -10.22 -17.04
N ASN A 278 -0.52 -10.28 -15.95
CA ASN A 278 -1.02 -11.52 -15.37
C ASN A 278 -2.44 -11.84 -15.87
N LEU A 279 -2.56 -12.22 -17.14
CA LEU A 279 -3.84 -12.66 -17.73
C LEU A 279 -4.37 -13.97 -17.14
N ARG A 280 -3.49 -14.81 -16.58
CA ARG A 280 -3.88 -16.09 -15.94
C ARG A 280 -4.83 -15.82 -14.79
N ASP A 281 -4.40 -14.99 -13.84
CA ASP A 281 -5.16 -14.76 -12.61
C ASP A 281 -6.33 -13.80 -12.84
N ALA A 282 -6.23 -12.89 -13.82
CA ALA A 282 -7.37 -12.09 -14.27
C ALA A 282 -8.52 -12.98 -14.80
N ASN A 283 -8.21 -14.00 -15.60
CA ASN A 283 -9.20 -14.95 -16.11
C ASN A 283 -9.76 -15.86 -15.00
N LEU A 284 -8.92 -16.31 -14.06
CA LEU A 284 -9.38 -17.09 -12.90
C LEU A 284 -10.35 -16.27 -12.05
N LEU A 285 -10.00 -15.01 -11.74
CA LEU A 285 -10.84 -14.09 -11.00
C LEU A 285 -12.21 -13.94 -11.67
N LEU A 286 -12.24 -13.59 -12.96
CA LEU A 286 -13.50 -13.40 -13.68
C LEU A 286 -14.34 -14.68 -13.72
N ARG A 287 -13.70 -15.84 -13.96
CA ARG A 287 -14.40 -17.13 -13.99
C ARG A 287 -15.02 -17.47 -12.63
N PHE A 288 -14.27 -17.31 -11.54
CA PHE A 288 -14.79 -17.60 -10.20
C PHE A 288 -15.88 -16.62 -9.79
N TYR A 289 -15.74 -15.33 -10.11
CA TYR A 289 -16.80 -14.35 -9.90
C TYR A 289 -18.10 -14.75 -10.61
N MET A 290 -18.01 -15.10 -11.90
CA MET A 290 -19.15 -15.57 -12.71
C MET A 290 -19.84 -16.82 -12.16
N LEU A 291 -19.09 -17.67 -11.45
CA LEU A 291 -19.62 -18.94 -10.91
C LEU A 291 -20.20 -18.80 -9.51
N THR A 292 -19.78 -17.80 -8.73
CA THR A 292 -20.01 -17.78 -7.28
C THR A 292 -20.58 -16.47 -6.72
N VAL A 293 -20.47 -15.38 -7.47
CA VAL A 293 -20.90 -14.03 -7.03
C VAL A 293 -21.95 -13.45 -7.97
N GLU A 294 -21.76 -13.62 -9.28
CA GLU A 294 -22.71 -13.16 -10.29
C GLU A 294 -24.00 -13.99 -10.22
N ASP A 295 -25.09 -13.34 -9.83
CA ASP A 295 -26.43 -13.90 -9.72
C ASP A 295 -27.30 -13.55 -10.94
N ARG A 296 -26.90 -12.57 -11.75
CA ARG A 296 -27.62 -12.17 -12.97
C ARG A 296 -27.37 -13.18 -14.08
N ASP A 297 -28.44 -13.59 -14.75
CA ASP A 297 -28.32 -14.55 -15.85
C ASP A 297 -27.64 -13.94 -17.09
N ALA A 298 -27.06 -14.81 -17.93
CA ALA A 298 -26.30 -14.39 -19.11
C ALA A 298 -27.14 -13.59 -20.14
N GLU A 299 -28.45 -13.84 -20.23
CA GLU A 299 -29.33 -13.11 -21.13
C GLU A 299 -29.61 -11.71 -20.60
N THR A 300 -29.76 -11.56 -19.28
CA THR A 300 -29.87 -10.25 -18.61
C THR A 300 -28.61 -9.41 -18.81
N LEU A 301 -27.43 -9.99 -18.58
CA LEU A 301 -26.15 -9.34 -18.85
C LEU A 301 -26.06 -8.91 -20.33
N ARG A 302 -26.34 -9.84 -21.25
CA ARG A 302 -26.28 -9.57 -22.70
C ARG A 302 -27.26 -8.50 -23.14
N LYS A 303 -28.48 -8.50 -22.62
CA LYS A 303 -29.51 -7.50 -22.92
C LYS A 303 -29.07 -6.12 -22.47
N SER A 304 -28.54 -6.00 -21.24
CA SER A 304 -27.95 -4.75 -20.77
C SER A 304 -26.94 -4.24 -21.79
N TYR A 305 -25.92 -5.02 -22.16
CA TYR A 305 -24.94 -4.58 -23.16
C TYR A 305 -25.50 -4.14 -24.53
N MET A 306 -26.64 -4.68 -24.95
CA MET A 306 -27.22 -4.40 -26.26
C MET A 306 -28.24 -3.26 -26.25
N ASP A 307 -28.76 -2.89 -25.08
CA ASP A 307 -29.70 -1.79 -24.97
C ASP A 307 -28.95 -0.46 -25.00
N LYS A 308 -29.28 0.39 -25.97
CA LYS A 308 -28.72 1.74 -26.12
C LYS A 308 -29.71 2.81 -25.65
N ASN A 309 -30.94 2.40 -25.31
CA ASN A 309 -32.07 3.27 -25.05
C ASN A 309 -32.37 3.39 -23.55
N ASP A 310 -31.90 2.44 -22.73
CA ASP A 310 -31.95 2.55 -21.27
C ASP A 310 -31.01 3.65 -20.72
N GLY A 311 -30.11 4.16 -21.56
CA GLY A 311 -29.14 5.19 -21.21
C GLY A 311 -28.07 4.72 -20.25
N VAL A 312 -28.10 3.44 -19.86
CA VAL A 312 -27.20 2.85 -18.88
C VAL A 312 -26.99 1.38 -19.22
N ALA A 313 -25.91 1.09 -19.94
CA ALA A 313 -25.28 -0.22 -19.97
C ALA A 313 -23.86 -0.15 -20.52
N PRO A 314 -22.93 -1.04 -20.11
CA PRO A 314 -23.18 -2.37 -19.52
C PRO A 314 -22.44 -2.70 -18.22
N SER A 315 -22.90 -3.79 -17.61
CA SER A 315 -22.27 -4.43 -16.45
C SER A 315 -20.75 -4.58 -16.62
N HIS A 316 -20.03 -4.19 -15.56
CA HIS A 316 -18.59 -4.35 -15.39
C HIS A 316 -18.06 -5.74 -15.76
N VAL A 317 -18.87 -6.77 -15.57
CA VAL A 317 -18.56 -8.16 -15.91
C VAL A 317 -18.35 -8.34 -17.42
N ILE A 318 -19.19 -7.73 -18.25
CA ILE A 318 -19.07 -7.79 -19.72
C ILE A 318 -17.83 -7.02 -20.17
N PHE A 319 -17.57 -5.85 -19.56
CA PHE A 319 -16.33 -5.12 -19.79
C PHE A 319 -15.12 -6.00 -19.55
N CYS A 320 -15.04 -6.64 -18.38
CA CYS A 320 -13.94 -7.52 -18.00
C CYS A 320 -13.80 -8.70 -18.98
N ALA A 321 -14.89 -9.37 -19.32
CA ALA A 321 -14.88 -10.49 -20.27
C ALA A 321 -14.39 -10.07 -21.66
N MET A 322 -14.83 -8.91 -22.16
CA MET A 322 -14.39 -8.40 -23.45
C MET A 322 -12.94 -7.91 -23.43
N LEU A 323 -12.52 -7.25 -22.34
CA LEU A 323 -11.16 -6.78 -22.14
C LEU A 323 -10.17 -7.95 -22.20
N LEU A 324 -10.38 -8.99 -21.39
CA LEU A 324 -9.49 -10.14 -21.32
C LEU A 324 -9.40 -10.85 -22.67
N ARG A 325 -10.53 -11.10 -23.34
CA ARG A 325 -10.55 -11.67 -24.70
C ARG A 325 -9.87 -10.79 -25.74
N THR A 326 -9.81 -9.47 -25.54
CA THR A 326 -9.12 -8.55 -26.43
C THR A 326 -7.61 -8.58 -26.17
N CYS A 327 -7.19 -8.63 -24.90
CA CYS A 327 -5.79 -8.75 -24.49
C CYS A 327 -5.16 -10.11 -24.86
N GLU A 328 -5.94 -11.20 -24.90
CA GLU A 328 -5.48 -12.53 -25.35
C GLU A 328 -5.25 -12.61 -26.87
N LYS A 329 -5.79 -11.65 -27.63
CA LYS A 329 -5.65 -11.61 -29.09
C LYS A 329 -4.38 -10.85 -29.48
N SER A 330 -4.17 -10.74 -30.79
CA SER A 330 -3.03 -10.00 -31.33
C SER A 330 -3.13 -8.49 -31.09
N VAL A 331 -1.97 -7.82 -31.10
CA VAL A 331 -1.79 -6.36 -31.09
C VAL A 331 -2.71 -5.61 -32.08
N LYS A 332 -3.09 -6.25 -33.20
CA LYS A 332 -4.00 -5.69 -34.23
C LYS A 332 -5.42 -5.43 -33.72
N THR A 333 -5.78 -5.92 -32.53
CA THR A 333 -7.08 -5.67 -31.90
C THR A 333 -7.16 -4.36 -31.12
N GLY A 334 -6.13 -3.51 -31.19
CA GLY A 334 -6.14 -2.15 -30.62
C GLY A 334 -7.40 -1.32 -30.95
N PRO A 335 -7.96 -1.33 -32.19
CA PRO A 335 -9.22 -0.65 -32.47
C PRO A 335 -10.41 -1.16 -31.64
N LEU A 336 -10.46 -2.46 -31.35
CA LEU A 336 -11.49 -3.06 -30.49
C LEU A 336 -11.32 -2.61 -29.04
N PHE A 337 -10.08 -2.54 -28.54
CA PHE A 337 -9.78 -1.99 -27.21
C PHE A 337 -10.21 -0.52 -27.10
N SER A 338 -9.85 0.32 -28.07
CA SER A 338 -10.27 1.73 -28.08
C SER A 338 -11.78 1.90 -28.18
N TRP A 339 -12.45 1.02 -28.93
CA TRP A 339 -13.91 0.98 -28.98
C TRP A 339 -14.51 0.56 -27.64
N LEU A 340 -13.91 -0.43 -26.97
CA LEU A 340 -14.34 -0.89 -25.65
C LEU A 340 -14.25 0.25 -24.62
N LEU A 341 -13.11 0.93 -24.50
CA LEU A 341 -12.96 2.04 -23.57
C LEU A 341 -13.97 3.17 -23.83
N ARG A 342 -14.22 3.51 -25.10
CA ARG A 342 -15.22 4.53 -25.47
C ARG A 342 -16.63 4.10 -25.06
N SER A 343 -16.98 2.84 -25.28
CA SER A 343 -18.32 2.32 -25.01
C SER A 343 -18.62 2.23 -23.52
N PHE A 344 -17.60 1.98 -22.69
CA PHE A 344 -17.73 1.84 -21.24
C PHE A 344 -17.27 3.08 -20.47
N ASN A 345 -16.98 4.21 -21.14
CA ASN A 345 -16.39 5.39 -20.51
C ASN A 345 -17.27 5.98 -19.40
N SER A 346 -18.60 5.97 -19.58
CA SER A 346 -19.55 6.48 -18.57
C SER A 346 -19.37 5.76 -17.23
N GLU A 347 -19.31 4.43 -17.26
CA GLU A 347 -19.19 3.61 -16.04
C GLU A 347 -17.78 3.66 -15.45
N LEU A 348 -16.75 3.57 -16.30
CA LEU A 348 -15.36 3.68 -15.84
C LEU A 348 -15.07 5.05 -15.19
N SER A 349 -15.76 6.12 -15.61
CA SER A 349 -15.59 7.46 -15.05
C SER A 349 -16.32 7.66 -13.72
N LYS A 350 -17.33 6.83 -13.41
CA LYS A 350 -18.05 6.84 -12.12
C LYS A 350 -17.35 6.01 -11.05
N MET A 351 -16.43 5.12 -11.44
CA MET A 351 -15.63 4.36 -10.49
C MET A 351 -14.87 5.30 -9.55
N HIS A 352 -14.79 4.91 -8.28
CA HIS A 352 -13.97 5.59 -7.30
C HIS A 352 -12.53 5.79 -7.84
N ARG A 353 -12.02 7.03 -7.80
CA ARG A 353 -10.70 7.42 -8.36
C ARG A 353 -10.53 7.05 -9.86
N PRO A 354 -11.31 7.69 -10.75
CA PRO A 354 -11.33 7.37 -12.18
C PRO A 354 -9.99 7.65 -12.89
N GLU A 355 -9.16 8.54 -12.34
CA GLU A 355 -7.81 8.81 -12.81
C GLU A 355 -6.89 7.58 -12.72
N ILE A 356 -7.05 6.74 -11.69
CA ILE A 356 -6.30 5.48 -11.56
C ILE A 356 -6.77 4.48 -12.61
N VAL A 357 -8.09 4.39 -12.85
CA VAL A 357 -8.68 3.54 -13.90
C VAL A 357 -8.14 3.94 -15.27
N LYS A 358 -8.05 5.25 -15.53
CA LYS A 358 -7.44 5.79 -16.75
C LYS A 358 -5.95 5.45 -16.87
N ALA A 359 -5.20 5.48 -15.77
CA ALA A 359 -3.79 5.08 -15.76
C ALA A 359 -3.60 3.60 -16.13
N TYR A 360 -4.40 2.70 -15.54
CA TYR A 360 -4.38 1.27 -15.89
C TYR A 360 -4.74 1.02 -17.34
N THR A 361 -5.86 1.56 -17.81
CA THR A 361 -6.29 1.38 -19.21
C THR A 361 -5.28 1.95 -20.21
N THR A 362 -4.63 3.07 -19.89
CA THR A 362 -3.53 3.61 -20.71
C THR A 362 -2.33 2.65 -20.75
N LYS A 363 -1.94 2.09 -19.61
CA LYS A 363 -0.82 1.13 -19.53
C LYS A 363 -1.15 -0.17 -20.27
N ILE A 364 -2.37 -0.70 -20.15
CA ILE A 364 -2.86 -1.86 -20.92
C ILE A 364 -2.81 -1.56 -22.42
N GLY A 365 -3.29 -0.38 -22.84
CA GLY A 365 -3.21 0.10 -24.23
C GLY A 365 -1.80 0.03 -24.81
N ARG A 366 -0.82 0.45 -24.02
CA ARG A 366 0.60 0.42 -24.38
C ARG A 366 1.12 -1.02 -24.48
N ILE A 367 0.91 -1.84 -23.44
CA ILE A 367 1.47 -3.20 -23.33
C ILE A 367 0.92 -4.13 -24.41
N TYR A 368 -0.40 -4.20 -24.57
CA TYR A 368 -1.03 -5.21 -25.42
C TYR A 368 -1.25 -4.75 -26.86
N PHE A 369 -1.35 -3.44 -27.11
CA PHE A 369 -1.80 -2.91 -28.39
C PHE A 369 -0.86 -1.86 -28.99
N ASN A 370 0.28 -1.56 -28.35
CA ASN A 370 1.23 -0.52 -28.77
C ASN A 370 0.56 0.85 -28.99
N ILE A 371 -0.52 1.14 -28.26
CA ILE A 371 -1.18 2.44 -28.31
C ILE A 371 -0.34 3.41 -27.49
N GLN A 372 0.15 4.46 -28.15
CA GLN A 372 0.89 5.51 -27.47
C GLN A 372 -0.06 6.30 -26.55
N PRO A 373 0.34 6.61 -25.31
CA PRO A 373 -0.45 7.45 -24.44
C PRO A 373 -0.66 8.83 -25.09
N PRO A 374 -1.76 9.52 -24.79
CA PRO A 374 -1.87 10.92 -25.16
C PRO A 374 -0.67 11.71 -24.59
N PRO A 375 -0.09 12.66 -25.34
CA PRO A 375 0.98 13.51 -24.83
C PRO A 375 0.51 14.23 -23.55
N SER A 376 1.40 14.37 -22.56
CA SER A 376 1.08 15.11 -21.34
C SER A 376 0.83 16.59 -21.66
N MET A 377 0.00 17.28 -20.86
CA MET A 377 -0.21 18.72 -21.04
C MET A 377 1.10 19.51 -21.01
N MET A 378 2.07 19.11 -20.16
CA MET A 378 3.42 19.69 -20.17
C MET A 378 4.12 19.54 -21.52
N SER A 379 4.10 18.33 -22.12
CA SER A 379 4.70 18.12 -23.44
C SER A 379 3.99 18.93 -24.54
N THR A 380 2.70 19.23 -24.38
CA THR A 380 1.96 20.08 -25.31
C THR A 380 2.33 21.55 -25.15
N ILE A 381 2.49 22.03 -23.91
CA ILE A 381 2.97 23.39 -23.61
C ILE A 381 4.41 23.59 -24.08
N GLU A 382 5.29 22.61 -23.86
CA GLU A 382 6.69 22.64 -24.31
C GLU A 382 6.77 22.68 -25.84
N ASN A 383 5.94 21.90 -26.54
CA ASN A 383 5.83 21.94 -28.01
C ASN A 383 5.27 23.28 -28.52
N MET A 384 4.29 23.88 -27.81
CA MET A 384 3.77 25.21 -28.15
C MET A 384 4.82 26.30 -27.92
N MET A 385 5.57 26.25 -26.82
CA MET A 385 6.66 27.19 -26.55
C MET A 385 7.83 27.03 -27.53
N SER A 386 8.16 25.81 -27.94
CA SER A 386 9.17 25.56 -28.97
C SER A 386 8.75 26.06 -30.36
N MET A 387 7.45 26.03 -30.70
CA MET A 387 6.95 26.61 -31.95
C MET A 387 6.84 28.14 -31.90
N MET A 388 6.60 28.73 -30.73
CA MET A 388 6.52 30.18 -30.57
C MET A 388 7.89 30.85 -30.39
N GLY A 389 8.89 30.12 -29.87
CA GLY A 389 10.28 30.58 -29.73
C GLY A 389 11.17 30.36 -30.96
N GLY A 390 10.69 29.63 -31.97
CA GLY A 390 11.43 29.26 -33.19
C GLY A 390 11.16 30.16 -34.41
N GLY A 391 10.69 31.39 -34.21
CA GLY A 391 10.41 32.37 -35.26
C GLY A 391 11.70 32.96 -35.86
N GLY A 392 12.26 32.27 -36.86
CA GLY A 392 13.35 32.76 -37.69
C GLY A 392 12.98 34.04 -38.44
N MET A 393 13.63 35.14 -38.06
CA MET A 393 13.66 36.41 -38.78
C MET A 393 15.12 36.71 -39.17
N GLY A 394 15.66 35.88 -40.07
CA GLY A 394 17.00 36.05 -40.63
C GLY A 394 16.97 35.76 -42.13
N GLY A 395 16.64 36.78 -42.94
CA GLY A 395 16.50 36.56 -44.38
C GLY A 395 15.98 37.74 -45.21
N MET A 396 16.51 38.94 -45.02
CA MET A 396 16.57 39.97 -46.07
C MET A 396 17.93 40.64 -45.91
N GLY A 397 18.92 40.40 -46.76
CA GLY A 397 18.85 40.53 -48.20
C GLY A 397 19.43 41.90 -48.55
N GLY A 398 20.74 42.04 -48.41
CA GLY A 398 21.46 43.27 -48.77
C GLY A 398 21.56 43.41 -50.29
N PRO A 399 21.37 44.60 -50.86
CA PRO A 399 21.58 44.85 -52.28
C PRO A 399 23.06 45.13 -52.57
N GLY A 400 23.60 44.46 -53.58
CA GLY A 400 24.90 44.79 -54.17
C GLY A 400 24.93 44.41 -55.65
N GLY A 401 25.40 45.35 -56.48
CA GLY A 401 25.81 45.12 -57.87
C GLY A 401 24.91 45.75 -58.91
#